data_AF-A0A838NJ57-F1
#
_entry.id   AF-A0A838NJ57-F1
#
_cell.length_a   1.000
_cell.length_b   1.000
_cell.length_c   1.000
_cell.angle_alpha   90.00
_cell.angle_beta   90.00
_cell.angle_gamma   90.00
#
_symmetry.space_group_name_H-M   'P 1'
#
loop_
_entity.id
_entity.type
_entity.pdbx_description
1 polymer ?
#
loop_
_entity_poly.entity_id
_entity_poly.type
_entity_poly.pdbx_seq_one_letter_code
_entity_poly.pdbx_strand_id
1 'polypeptide(L)'
;MPFRQTSVSGLPAIALRNAELEVVAVPSVGMKLTNLRRTRGREWLWRSDQIRLEQPRQATSFVETADTGGWDECFPTVGASPIPGAPQESPALPDHGELWSASWTSSTYEHAGGVTLAASAAGSLLPYEFHREVTLDPREPVMRLRYRVKNTGESPFPWIWSSHPIFNVQPGTTLELPSVRQVKLDAVHGLPELSRGDIVSWPDAFGGEGGRFTFPERGTWAAKLFGDVGAAGRMILTDPRRNERLEMVVRPEEVPQVGIWINNRGWAPPGRRPYYNLALEPAIGAPDRLDEAVRDWGTAQTLDPGQERSWGLEVWVLEDNASG
;
A
#
# COMPACT_ATOMS: atom_id res chain seq x y z
N MET A 1 19.69 18.33 10.37
CA MET A 1 19.11 17.12 11.02
C MET A 1 18.17 16.46 10.04
N PRO A 2 18.56 15.29 9.50
CA PRO A 2 17.80 14.55 8.49
C PRO A 2 16.60 13.80 9.08
N PHE A 3 16.42 13.81 10.41
CA PHE A 3 15.17 13.42 11.04
C PHE A 3 14.85 14.30 12.26
N ARG A 4 13.59 14.29 12.70
CA ARG A 4 13.13 14.90 13.96
C ARG A 4 11.95 14.15 14.53
N GLN A 5 11.81 14.18 15.86
CA GLN A 5 10.56 13.82 16.53
C GLN A 5 9.51 14.90 16.29
N THR A 6 8.26 14.51 16.11
CA THR A 6 7.09 15.37 15.89
C THR A 6 5.84 14.68 16.41
N SER A 7 4.65 15.22 16.11
CA SER A 7 3.39 14.52 16.34
C SER A 7 2.44 14.62 15.16
N VAL A 8 1.56 13.62 15.03
CA VAL A 8 0.46 13.57 14.06
C VAL A 8 -0.80 13.19 14.83
N SER A 9 -1.85 14.03 14.78
CA SER A 9 -3.10 13.82 15.52
C SER A 9 -2.95 13.63 17.04
N GLY A 10 -1.83 14.09 17.61
CA GLY A 10 -1.47 13.92 19.03
C GLY A 10 -0.62 12.68 19.33
N LEU A 11 -0.34 11.84 18.32
CA LEU A 11 0.50 10.65 18.45
C LEU A 11 1.97 11.00 18.16
N PRO A 12 2.95 10.43 18.89
CA PRO A 12 4.37 10.56 18.56
C PRO A 12 4.68 10.09 17.14
N ALA A 13 5.48 10.88 16.42
CA ALA A 13 5.80 10.62 15.03
C ALA A 13 7.26 10.99 14.73
N ILE A 14 7.81 10.39 13.68
CA ILE A 14 9.17 10.62 13.20
C ILE A 14 9.09 11.19 11.80
N ALA A 15 9.63 12.39 11.60
CA ALA A 15 9.78 13.00 10.29
C ALA A 15 11.20 12.77 9.78
N LEU A 16 11.36 12.02 8.68
CA LEU A 16 12.59 11.94 7.89
C LEU A 16 12.56 13.04 6.83
N ARG A 17 13.70 13.68 6.56
CA ARG A 17 13.83 14.70 5.51
C ARG A 17 15.22 14.73 4.89
N ASN A 18 15.26 15.01 3.60
CA ASN A 18 16.45 15.50 2.90
C ASN A 18 16.14 16.89 2.29
N ALA A 19 16.90 17.34 1.29
CA ALA A 19 16.61 18.62 0.62
C ALA A 19 15.31 18.57 -0.21
N GLU A 20 14.98 17.39 -0.74
CA GLU A 20 13.96 17.17 -1.75
C GLU A 20 12.64 16.62 -1.18
N LEU A 21 12.68 15.72 -0.21
CA LEU A 21 11.57 14.94 0.35
C LEU A 21 11.43 15.10 1.86
N GLU A 22 10.18 14.98 2.31
CA GLU A 22 9.80 14.73 3.70
C GLU A 22 8.84 13.53 3.76
N VAL A 23 9.12 12.62 4.70
CA VAL A 23 8.27 11.48 5.02
C VAL A 23 8.01 11.48 6.52
N VAL A 24 6.75 11.28 6.92
CA VAL A 24 6.37 11.23 8.35
C VAL A 24 5.76 9.89 8.68
N ALA A 25 6.34 9.19 9.63
CA ALA A 25 5.88 7.89 10.12
C ALA A 25 5.31 8.01 11.54
N VAL A 26 4.32 7.18 11.85
CA VAL A 26 3.73 7.06 13.20
C VAL A 26 3.98 5.62 13.68
N PRO A 27 5.10 5.36 14.39
CA PRO A 27 5.48 4.00 14.80
C PRO A 27 4.42 3.28 15.64
N SER A 28 3.66 4.01 16.46
CA SER A 28 2.63 3.42 17.32
C SER A 28 1.39 2.93 16.57
N VAL A 29 1.24 3.25 15.27
CA VAL A 29 0.11 2.84 14.43
C VAL A 29 0.64 2.04 13.26
N GLY A 30 1.11 0.82 13.51
CA GLY A 30 1.57 -0.08 12.46
C GLY A 30 2.76 0.42 11.63
N MET A 31 3.54 1.37 12.16
CA MET A 31 4.54 2.12 11.40
C MET A 31 3.97 2.83 10.15
N LYS A 32 2.72 3.31 10.24
CA LYS A 32 2.02 4.00 9.14
C LYS A 32 2.79 5.23 8.67
N LEU A 33 2.98 5.37 7.36
CA LEU A 33 3.42 6.66 6.79
C LEU A 33 2.19 7.55 6.58
N THR A 34 2.26 8.78 7.08
CA THR A 34 1.14 9.73 7.10
C THR A 34 1.35 10.92 6.16
N ASN A 35 2.58 11.10 5.69
CA ASN A 35 2.98 12.14 4.75
C ASN A 35 4.09 11.59 3.85
N LEU A 36 3.99 11.91 2.55
CA LEU A 36 5.05 11.77 1.55
C LEU A 36 4.93 12.95 0.60
N ARG A 37 5.92 13.82 0.61
CA ARG A 37 5.91 15.02 -0.23
C ARG A 37 7.30 15.50 -0.54
N ARG A 38 7.42 16.30 -1.60
CA ARG A 38 8.59 17.17 -1.74
C ARG A 38 8.51 18.32 -0.76
N THR A 39 9.67 18.88 -0.38
CA THR A 39 9.76 20.00 0.59
C THR A 39 8.88 21.21 0.19
N ARG A 40 8.67 21.42 -1.11
CA ARG A 40 7.79 22.47 -1.68
C ARG A 40 6.67 21.91 -2.56
N GLY A 41 6.41 20.62 -2.46
CA GLY A 41 5.45 19.89 -3.30
C GLY A 41 4.07 19.73 -2.68
N ARG A 42 3.21 18.98 -3.38
CA ARG A 42 1.94 18.50 -2.83
C ARG A 42 2.15 17.38 -1.81
N GLU A 43 1.13 17.15 -0.99
CA GLU A 43 1.00 15.92 -0.21
C GLU A 43 0.44 14.81 -1.10
N TRP A 44 1.17 13.71 -1.24
CA TRP A 44 0.77 12.56 -2.05
C TRP A 44 -0.13 11.59 -1.31
N LEU A 45 0.01 11.43 0.00
CA LEU A 45 -0.83 10.50 0.76
C LEU A 45 -2.16 11.15 1.10
N TRP A 46 -3.24 10.44 0.77
CA TRP A 46 -4.59 10.84 1.14
C TRP A 46 -4.77 10.70 2.65
N ARG A 47 -5.60 11.57 3.21
CA ARG A 47 -6.02 11.51 4.60
C ARG A 47 -7.54 11.68 4.65
N SER A 48 -8.19 10.82 5.41
CA SER A 48 -9.62 10.93 5.65
C SER A 48 -9.94 12.21 6.42
N ASP A 49 -10.95 12.94 5.96
CA ASP A 49 -11.58 14.05 6.68
C ASP A 49 -12.67 13.57 7.65
N GLN A 50 -12.96 12.26 7.65
CA GLN A 50 -14.05 11.64 8.40
C GLN A 50 -13.56 10.66 9.46
N ILE A 51 -12.32 10.16 9.36
CA ILE A 51 -11.70 9.22 10.31
C ILE A 51 -10.42 9.84 10.85
N ARG A 52 -10.38 10.04 12.17
CA ARG A 52 -9.19 10.54 12.84
C ARG A 52 -8.19 9.40 13.03
N LEU A 53 -6.90 9.69 12.81
CA LEU A 53 -5.82 8.79 13.19
C LEU A 53 -5.76 8.66 14.72
N GLU A 54 -5.97 7.44 15.19
CA GLU A 54 -5.95 7.07 16.61
C GLU A 54 -5.12 5.79 16.80
N GLN A 55 -4.77 5.50 18.05
CA GLN A 55 -4.09 4.26 18.41
C GLN A 55 -5.00 3.06 18.06
N PRO A 56 -4.52 2.07 17.28
CA PRO A 56 -5.30 0.88 16.97
C PRO A 56 -5.76 0.18 18.24
N ARG A 57 -7.02 -0.24 18.25
CA ARG A 57 -7.54 -1.16 19.25
C ARG A 57 -7.47 -2.56 18.67
N GLN A 58 -7.08 -3.54 19.48
CA GLN A 58 -7.08 -4.92 19.01
C GLN A 58 -8.52 -5.34 18.65
N ALA A 59 -8.63 -6.17 17.62
CA ALA A 59 -9.89 -6.75 17.13
C ALA A 59 -10.95 -5.72 16.67
N THR A 60 -10.58 -4.49 16.32
CA THR A 60 -11.49 -3.53 15.65
C THR A 60 -11.41 -3.62 14.13
N SER A 61 -12.52 -3.31 13.46
CA SER A 61 -12.58 -3.23 12.00
C SER A 61 -11.68 -2.10 11.47
N PHE A 62 -10.80 -2.44 10.52
CA PHE A 62 -9.95 -1.46 9.84
C PHE A 62 -10.81 -0.41 9.13
N VAL A 63 -11.79 -0.86 8.36
CA VAL A 63 -12.69 -0.01 7.56
C VAL A 63 -13.47 0.99 8.44
N GLU A 64 -13.81 0.62 9.68
CA GLU A 64 -14.56 1.52 10.57
C GLU A 64 -13.67 2.53 11.30
N THR A 65 -12.46 2.11 11.69
CA THR A 65 -11.65 2.80 12.71
C THR A 65 -10.27 3.25 12.22
N ALA A 66 -9.74 2.64 11.17
CA ALA A 66 -8.34 2.78 10.76
C ALA A 66 -8.14 3.19 9.29
N ASP A 67 -9.20 3.24 8.48
CA ASP A 67 -9.24 3.76 7.09
C ASP A 67 -9.05 5.29 7.02
N THR A 68 -7.96 5.72 7.64
CA THR A 68 -7.53 7.10 7.87
C THR A 68 -6.73 7.65 6.69
N GLY A 69 -6.45 6.80 5.69
CA GLY A 69 -5.46 7.04 4.64
C GLY A 69 -4.02 6.80 5.12
N GLY A 70 -3.07 7.43 4.43
CA GLY A 70 -1.65 7.20 4.63
C GLY A 70 -1.17 5.94 3.90
N TRP A 71 -0.21 5.26 4.50
CA TRP A 71 0.45 4.07 3.96
C TRP A 71 0.60 3.01 5.05
N ASP A 72 -0.15 1.92 4.90
CA ASP A 72 -0.11 0.75 5.77
C ASP A 72 0.66 -0.42 5.14
N GLU A 73 1.04 -1.38 5.97
CA GLU A 73 1.58 -2.67 5.54
C GLU A 73 0.55 -3.76 5.83
N CYS A 74 0.20 -4.54 4.82
CA CYS A 74 -0.76 -5.64 4.93
C CYS A 74 -0.03 -6.97 4.82
N PHE A 75 -0.05 -7.75 5.90
CA PHE A 75 0.52 -9.09 5.99
C PHE A 75 -0.13 -9.85 7.15
N PRO A 76 -0.42 -11.16 7.05
CA PRO A 76 -0.22 -12.07 5.91
C PRO A 76 -1.40 -12.10 4.93
N THR A 77 -2.36 -11.17 5.07
CA THR A 77 -3.57 -11.01 4.24
C THR A 77 -3.88 -9.53 4.09
N VAL A 78 -4.71 -9.14 3.12
CA VAL A 78 -5.26 -7.78 2.99
C VAL A 78 -6.73 -7.74 3.41
N GLY A 79 -7.54 -8.71 2.98
CA GLY A 79 -8.91 -8.90 3.45
C GLY A 79 -8.95 -9.90 4.61
N ALA A 80 -9.92 -9.74 5.51
CA ALA A 80 -10.15 -10.72 6.58
C ALA A 80 -10.31 -12.14 6.01
N SER A 81 -9.55 -13.11 6.51
CA SER A 81 -9.45 -14.45 5.93
C SER A 81 -9.31 -15.51 7.02
N PRO A 82 -9.90 -16.71 6.89
CA PRO A 82 -9.43 -17.85 7.68
C PRO A 82 -7.95 -18.12 7.36
N ILE A 83 -7.23 -18.72 8.30
CA ILE A 83 -5.86 -19.21 8.04
C ILE A 83 -5.99 -20.49 7.19
N PRO A 84 -5.50 -20.52 5.94
CA PRO A 84 -5.67 -21.71 5.10
C PRO A 84 -4.94 -22.91 5.70
N GLY A 85 -5.66 -24.02 5.86
CA GLY A 85 -5.15 -25.25 6.46
C GLY A 85 -5.23 -25.33 7.98
N ALA A 86 -5.61 -24.25 8.67
CA ALA A 86 -5.85 -24.28 10.11
C ALA A 86 -7.22 -24.90 10.46
N PRO A 87 -7.40 -25.43 11.69
CA PRO A 87 -8.72 -25.86 12.18
C PRO A 87 -9.76 -24.75 12.12
N GLN A 88 -11.04 -25.11 11.93
CA GLN A 88 -12.14 -24.16 11.73
C GLN A 88 -12.36 -23.22 12.92
N GLU A 89 -12.02 -23.68 14.12
CA GLU A 89 -12.07 -22.95 15.39
C GLU A 89 -10.92 -21.94 15.58
N SER A 90 -9.93 -21.94 14.67
CA SER A 90 -8.82 -20.99 14.74
C SER A 90 -9.30 -19.56 14.49
N PRO A 91 -8.73 -18.55 15.18
CA PRO A 91 -9.05 -17.16 14.90
C PRO A 91 -8.71 -16.82 13.44
N ALA A 92 -9.59 -16.07 12.80
CA ALA A 92 -9.36 -15.56 11.46
C ALA A 92 -8.26 -14.48 11.47
N LEU A 93 -7.51 -14.39 10.38
CA LEU A 93 -6.64 -13.27 10.11
C LEU A 93 -7.48 -11.99 9.98
N PRO A 94 -7.07 -10.91 10.65
CA PRO A 94 -7.82 -9.66 10.63
C PRO A 94 -7.79 -8.99 9.26
N ASP A 95 -8.77 -8.13 9.03
CA ASP A 95 -8.77 -7.22 7.89
C ASP A 95 -7.52 -6.33 7.90
N HIS A 96 -6.89 -6.16 6.74
CA HIS A 96 -5.58 -5.54 6.50
C HIS A 96 -4.39 -6.25 7.18
N GLY A 97 -4.58 -7.49 7.63
CA GLY A 97 -3.54 -8.28 8.26
C GLY A 97 -3.16 -7.77 9.65
N GLU A 98 -2.10 -8.35 10.21
CA GLU A 98 -1.74 -8.14 11.61
C GLU A 98 -0.92 -6.86 11.84
N LEU A 99 -0.21 -6.38 10.79
CA LEU A 99 0.83 -5.35 10.92
C LEU A 99 0.29 -3.93 11.19
N TRP A 100 -0.86 -3.55 10.62
CA TRP A 100 -1.39 -2.18 10.74
C TRP A 100 -1.74 -1.81 12.18
N SER A 101 -2.10 -2.80 13.00
CA SER A 101 -2.46 -2.64 14.41
C SER A 101 -1.38 -3.13 15.37
N ALA A 102 -0.29 -3.72 14.86
CA ALA A 102 0.81 -4.22 15.65
C ALA A 102 1.59 -3.09 16.35
N SER A 103 2.21 -3.44 17.47
CA SER A 103 3.23 -2.59 18.10
C SER A 103 4.57 -2.81 17.41
N TRP A 104 5.16 -1.75 16.89
CA TRP A 104 6.45 -1.79 16.23
C TRP A 104 7.56 -1.27 17.15
N THR A 105 8.68 -1.98 17.18
CA THR A 105 9.93 -1.42 17.72
C THR A 105 10.64 -0.70 16.58
N SER A 106 11.12 0.52 16.82
CA SER A 106 11.76 1.31 15.76
C SER A 106 13.00 2.06 16.24
N SER A 107 13.90 2.31 15.30
CA SER A 107 15.10 3.12 15.49
C SER A 107 15.37 3.97 14.26
N THR A 108 16.00 5.12 14.44
CA THR A 108 16.39 6.00 13.34
C THR A 108 17.88 6.25 13.40
N TYR A 109 18.57 6.10 12.28
CA TYR A 109 20.01 6.27 12.20
C TYR A 109 20.43 6.87 10.84
N GLU A 110 21.57 7.56 10.85
CA GLU A 110 22.19 8.13 9.66
C GLU A 110 23.33 7.23 9.19
N HIS A 111 23.50 7.12 7.88
CA HIS A 111 24.62 6.43 7.24
C HIS A 111 24.94 7.08 5.88
N ALA A 112 25.98 6.60 5.19
CA ALA A 112 26.40 7.17 3.91
C ALA A 112 25.29 7.16 2.82
N GLY A 113 24.35 6.22 2.92
CA GLY A 113 23.22 6.07 2.00
C GLY A 113 21.99 6.90 2.36
N GLY A 114 22.04 7.70 3.43
CA GLY A 114 20.95 8.58 3.85
C GLY A 114 20.52 8.39 5.30
N VAL A 115 19.25 8.68 5.58
CA VAL A 115 18.63 8.47 6.88
C VAL A 115 17.62 7.34 6.82
N THR A 116 17.74 6.40 7.74
CA THR A 116 16.89 5.20 7.79
C THR A 116 16.06 5.17 9.05
N LEU A 117 14.76 4.94 8.89
CA LEU A 117 13.85 4.49 9.93
C LEU A 117 13.67 2.97 9.77
N ALA A 118 14.29 2.21 10.67
CA ALA A 118 14.19 0.75 10.71
C ALA A 118 13.22 0.33 11.80
N ALA A 119 12.37 -0.65 11.51
CA ALA A 119 11.40 -1.14 12.47
C ALA A 119 11.08 -2.63 12.28
N SER A 120 10.63 -3.25 13.36
CA SER A 120 10.16 -4.63 13.36
C SER A 120 8.89 -4.83 14.17
N ALA A 121 8.11 -5.83 13.77
CA ALA A 121 6.94 -6.32 14.46
C ALA A 121 6.90 -7.85 14.38
N ALA A 122 6.28 -8.48 15.39
CA ALA A 122 6.01 -9.91 15.38
C ALA A 122 4.54 -10.17 15.05
N GLY A 123 4.28 -11.26 14.34
CA GLY A 123 2.92 -11.78 14.17
C GLY A 123 2.33 -12.24 15.50
N SER A 124 1.02 -12.08 15.66
CA SER A 124 0.26 -12.48 16.85
C SER A 124 -0.44 -13.82 16.67
N LEU A 125 -0.93 -14.09 15.45
CA LEU A 125 -1.60 -15.34 15.06
C LEU A 125 -0.64 -16.29 14.34
N LEU A 126 0.21 -15.76 13.45
CA LEU A 126 1.25 -16.54 12.78
C LEU A 126 2.63 -16.25 13.36
N PRO A 127 3.50 -17.26 13.50
CA PRO A 127 4.82 -17.11 14.11
C PRO A 127 5.81 -16.53 13.09
N TYR A 128 5.84 -15.21 12.96
CA TYR A 128 6.80 -14.51 12.11
C TYR A 128 7.37 -13.24 12.75
N GLU A 129 8.53 -12.83 12.25
CA GLU A 129 9.09 -11.50 12.46
C GLU A 129 9.13 -10.76 11.13
N PHE A 130 8.58 -9.55 11.10
CA PHE A 130 8.56 -8.69 9.92
C PHE A 130 9.39 -7.44 10.19
N HIS A 131 10.25 -7.10 9.23
CA HIS A 131 11.08 -5.91 9.25
C HIS A 131 10.76 -5.02 8.08
N ARG A 132 10.79 -3.72 8.36
CA ARG A 132 10.67 -2.67 7.37
C ARG A 132 11.72 -1.61 7.64
N GLU A 133 12.43 -1.22 6.59
CA GLU A 133 13.29 -0.04 6.59
C GLU A 133 12.75 0.98 5.58
N VAL A 134 12.72 2.24 6.00
CA VAL A 134 12.40 3.40 5.16
C VAL A 134 13.62 4.30 5.12
N THR A 135 14.30 4.34 3.99
CA THR A 135 15.49 5.16 3.78
C THR A 135 15.18 6.33 2.85
N LEU A 136 15.47 7.55 3.29
CA LEU A 136 15.56 8.70 2.38
C LEU A 136 16.99 8.86 1.90
N ASP A 137 17.17 8.91 0.59
CA ASP A 137 18.45 9.22 -0.04
C ASP A 137 18.97 10.58 0.45
N PRO A 138 20.30 10.81 0.57
CA PRO A 138 20.80 12.10 1.03
C PRO A 138 20.54 13.25 0.06
N ARG A 139 20.35 12.99 -1.24
CA ARG A 139 20.34 14.01 -2.30
C ARG A 139 19.22 13.87 -3.32
N GLU A 140 18.74 12.65 -3.54
CA GLU A 140 17.73 12.39 -4.56
C GLU A 140 16.32 12.40 -3.96
N PRO A 141 15.29 12.69 -4.77
CA PRO A 141 13.91 12.66 -4.33
C PRO A 141 13.36 11.23 -4.32
N VAL A 142 14.06 10.31 -3.66
CA VAL A 142 13.68 8.89 -3.56
C VAL A 142 13.62 8.43 -2.11
N MET A 143 12.53 7.74 -1.80
CA MET A 143 12.35 6.91 -0.61
C MET A 143 12.52 5.44 -1.01
N ARG A 144 13.40 4.72 -0.33
CA ARG A 144 13.62 3.28 -0.53
C ARG A 144 13.04 2.52 0.64
N LEU A 145 12.18 1.54 0.33
CA LEU A 145 11.64 0.60 1.29
C LEU A 145 12.31 -0.76 1.11
N ARG A 146 12.76 -1.33 2.22
CA ARG A 146 13.28 -2.70 2.27
C ARG A 146 12.49 -3.50 3.29
N TYR A 147 12.15 -4.71 2.89
CA TYR A 147 11.29 -5.60 3.66
C TYR A 147 12.00 -6.92 3.87
N ARG A 148 11.71 -7.53 5.02
CA ARG A 148 12.14 -8.89 5.33
C ARG A 148 11.11 -9.55 6.23
N VAL A 149 10.74 -10.77 5.92
CA VAL A 149 9.92 -11.61 6.79
C VAL A 149 10.63 -12.92 7.07
N LYS A 150 10.55 -13.38 8.31
CA LYS A 150 11.10 -14.66 8.75
C LYS A 150 10.03 -15.47 9.47
N ASN A 151 9.86 -16.73 9.09
CA ASN A 151 9.06 -17.68 9.88
C ASN A 151 9.86 -18.09 11.12
N THR A 152 9.33 -17.78 12.30
CA THR A 152 9.95 -18.10 13.59
C THR A 152 9.32 -19.35 14.24
N GLY A 153 8.34 -19.97 13.58
CA GLY A 153 7.68 -21.18 14.02
C GLY A 153 8.27 -22.46 13.42
N GLU A 154 7.56 -23.56 13.68
CA GLU A 154 7.98 -24.92 13.32
C GLU A 154 7.20 -25.49 12.12
N SER A 155 6.20 -24.75 11.61
CA SER A 155 5.35 -25.17 10.50
C SER A 155 5.36 -24.13 9.37
N PRO A 156 5.28 -24.55 8.10
CA PRO A 156 5.08 -23.61 7.01
C PRO A 156 3.69 -22.96 7.10
N PHE A 157 3.58 -21.71 6.65
CA PHE A 157 2.28 -21.05 6.49
C PHE A 157 2.19 -20.28 5.17
N PRO A 158 0.99 -20.20 4.56
CA PRO A 158 0.79 -19.38 3.38
C PRO A 158 0.68 -17.90 3.76
N TRP A 159 1.08 -17.02 2.85
CA TRP A 159 1.00 -15.59 3.03
C TRP A 159 0.85 -14.84 1.71
N ILE A 160 0.27 -13.65 1.81
CA ILE A 160 0.37 -12.58 0.83
C ILE A 160 0.85 -11.31 1.54
N TRP A 161 1.39 -10.38 0.76
CA TRP A 161 1.79 -9.07 1.23
C TRP A 161 1.30 -8.00 0.28
N SER A 162 0.88 -6.87 0.83
CA SER A 162 0.58 -5.66 0.05
C SER A 162 1.16 -4.45 0.78
N SER A 163 1.92 -3.65 0.04
CA SER A 163 2.21 -2.28 0.45
C SER A 163 0.99 -1.43 0.13
N HIS A 164 0.38 -0.80 1.13
CA HIS A 164 -0.96 -0.22 0.99
C HIS A 164 -0.99 1.31 1.13
N PRO A 165 -0.35 2.09 0.21
CA PRO A 165 -0.50 3.54 0.18
C PRO A 165 -1.85 3.95 -0.43
N ILE A 166 -2.54 4.84 0.27
CA ILE A 166 -3.70 5.56 -0.25
C ILE A 166 -3.23 6.94 -0.73
N PHE A 167 -3.31 7.17 -2.04
CA PHE A 167 -2.91 8.40 -2.70
C PHE A 167 -4.04 9.42 -2.78
N ASN A 168 -3.67 10.66 -2.51
CA ASN A 168 -4.49 11.86 -2.66
C ASN A 168 -4.55 12.20 -4.15
N VAL A 169 -5.46 11.59 -4.89
CA VAL A 169 -5.68 11.89 -6.31
C VAL A 169 -6.71 13.01 -6.46
N GLN A 170 -6.69 13.69 -7.60
CA GLN A 170 -7.64 14.74 -7.95
C GLN A 170 -8.09 14.57 -9.40
N PRO A 171 -9.18 15.22 -9.82
CA PRO A 171 -9.54 15.25 -11.23
C PRO A 171 -8.36 15.66 -12.12
N GLY A 172 -8.14 14.90 -13.18
CA GLY A 172 -7.02 15.05 -14.11
C GLY A 172 -5.73 14.36 -13.68
N THR A 173 -5.62 13.81 -12.45
CA THR A 173 -4.50 12.91 -12.11
C THR A 173 -4.47 11.75 -13.09
N THR A 174 -3.28 11.39 -13.58
CA THR A 174 -3.13 10.23 -14.47
C THR A 174 -2.44 9.09 -13.74
N LEU A 175 -2.93 7.87 -13.93
CA LEU A 175 -2.31 6.62 -13.49
C LEU A 175 -1.84 5.86 -14.73
N GLU A 176 -0.55 5.55 -14.77
CA GLU A 176 0.07 4.75 -15.82
C GLU A 176 0.69 3.49 -15.24
N LEU A 177 0.38 2.35 -15.88
CA LEU A 177 0.90 1.03 -15.54
C LEU A 177 1.49 0.39 -16.82
N PRO A 178 2.72 0.73 -17.21
CA PRO A 178 3.20 0.53 -18.59
C PRO A 178 3.16 -0.91 -19.11
N SER A 179 3.26 -1.91 -18.23
CA SER A 179 3.21 -3.33 -18.62
C SER A 179 1.90 -4.03 -18.27
N VAL A 180 0.98 -3.40 -17.54
CA VAL A 180 -0.31 -3.99 -17.18
C VAL A 180 -1.25 -3.89 -18.39
N ARG A 181 -1.74 -5.03 -18.86
CA ARG A 181 -2.63 -5.12 -20.04
C ARG A 181 -4.03 -5.57 -19.68
N GLN A 182 -4.16 -6.42 -18.68
CA GLN A 182 -5.42 -6.92 -18.18
C GLN A 182 -5.39 -6.91 -16.66
N VAL A 183 -6.58 -6.76 -16.09
CA VAL A 183 -6.79 -6.77 -14.65
C VAL A 183 -7.98 -7.63 -14.33
N LYS A 184 -7.93 -8.31 -13.18
CA LYS A 184 -9.02 -9.11 -12.64
C LYS A 184 -9.71 -8.35 -11.51
N LEU A 185 -11.05 -8.27 -11.57
CA LEU A 185 -11.85 -7.52 -10.61
C LEU A 185 -12.10 -8.33 -9.33
N ASP A 186 -11.96 -7.68 -8.18
CA ASP A 186 -12.28 -8.28 -6.87
C ASP A 186 -13.45 -7.57 -6.17
N ALA A 187 -13.65 -6.28 -6.43
CA ALA A 187 -14.84 -5.55 -5.98
C ALA A 187 -15.25 -4.50 -7.00
N VAL A 188 -16.56 -4.29 -7.16
CA VAL A 188 -17.13 -3.30 -8.08
C VAL A 188 -18.33 -2.63 -7.42
N HIS A 189 -18.39 -1.30 -7.49
CA HIS A 189 -19.49 -0.48 -7.00
C HIS A 189 -19.86 0.54 -8.07
N GLY A 190 -21.13 0.61 -8.46
CA GLY A 190 -21.63 1.65 -9.39
C GLY A 190 -21.21 1.48 -10.86
N LEU A 191 -20.72 0.30 -11.26
CA LEU A 191 -20.45 -0.07 -12.66
C LEU A 191 -21.25 -1.34 -13.00
N PRO A 192 -22.49 -1.21 -13.53
CA PRO A 192 -23.39 -2.36 -13.69
C PRO A 192 -22.94 -3.37 -14.75
N GLU A 193 -22.07 -2.96 -15.68
CA GLU A 193 -21.53 -3.82 -16.74
C GLU A 193 -20.34 -4.67 -16.28
N LEU A 194 -19.88 -4.51 -15.05
CA LEU A 194 -18.70 -5.18 -14.49
C LEU A 194 -19.06 -5.92 -13.20
N SER A 195 -18.45 -7.09 -13.02
CA SER A 195 -18.67 -7.98 -11.88
C SER A 195 -17.36 -8.47 -11.27
N ARG A 196 -17.42 -8.83 -9.98
CA ARG A 196 -16.31 -9.54 -9.31
C ARG A 196 -15.94 -10.79 -10.11
N GLY A 197 -14.65 -10.98 -10.35
CA GLY A 197 -14.09 -12.10 -11.11
C GLY A 197 -13.86 -11.81 -12.59
N ASP A 198 -14.45 -10.74 -13.15
CA ASP A 198 -14.22 -10.37 -14.55
C ASP A 198 -12.74 -10.07 -14.80
N ILE A 199 -12.26 -10.45 -15.98
CA ILE A 199 -10.94 -10.08 -16.50
C ILE A 199 -11.15 -9.11 -17.64
N VAL A 200 -10.64 -7.90 -17.48
CA VAL A 200 -10.88 -6.79 -18.42
C VAL A 200 -9.58 -6.14 -18.86
N SER A 201 -9.59 -5.51 -20.04
CA SER A 201 -8.45 -4.75 -20.56
C SER A 201 -8.20 -3.50 -19.71
N TRP A 202 -6.94 -3.30 -19.32
CA TRP A 202 -6.49 -2.09 -18.64
C TRP A 202 -5.89 -1.10 -19.62
N PRO A 203 -6.20 0.21 -19.50
CA PRO A 203 -7.22 0.85 -18.67
C PRO A 203 -8.57 1.01 -19.37
N ASP A 204 -8.71 0.48 -20.59
CA ASP A 204 -9.84 0.73 -21.51
C ASP A 204 -11.21 0.45 -20.88
N ALA A 205 -11.32 -0.62 -20.08
CA ALA A 205 -12.56 -0.97 -19.39
C ALA A 205 -13.07 0.09 -18.40
N PHE A 206 -12.22 1.05 -18.03
CA PHE A 206 -12.53 2.17 -17.15
C PHE A 206 -12.49 3.52 -17.88
N GLY A 207 -12.48 3.51 -19.22
CA GLY A 207 -12.43 4.71 -20.05
C GLY A 207 -11.05 5.37 -20.11
N GLY A 208 -9.98 4.64 -19.78
CA GLY A 208 -8.62 5.06 -20.09
C GLY A 208 -8.23 4.74 -21.53
N GLU A 209 -7.05 5.22 -21.95
CA GLU A 209 -6.50 4.95 -23.28
C GLU A 209 -4.98 4.81 -23.20
N GLY A 210 -4.39 3.94 -24.03
CA GLY A 210 -2.93 3.87 -24.21
C GLY A 210 -2.15 3.51 -22.94
N GLY A 211 -2.73 2.74 -22.03
CA GLY A 211 -2.08 2.40 -20.74
C GLY A 211 -2.25 3.45 -19.65
N ARG A 212 -2.93 4.57 -19.93
CA ARG A 212 -3.15 5.69 -19.04
C ARG A 212 -4.62 5.82 -18.64
N PHE A 213 -4.90 5.78 -17.34
CA PHE A 213 -6.20 6.14 -16.76
C PHE A 213 -6.16 7.58 -16.25
N THR A 214 -7.18 8.38 -16.54
CA THR A 214 -7.28 9.76 -16.04
C THR A 214 -8.45 9.86 -15.07
N PHE A 215 -8.17 10.34 -13.86
CA PHE A 215 -9.15 10.51 -12.80
C PHE A 215 -10.22 11.54 -13.20
N PRO A 216 -11.52 11.18 -13.21
CA PRO A 216 -12.57 12.04 -13.74
C PRO A 216 -13.02 13.10 -12.73
N GLU A 217 -13.52 14.23 -13.22
CA GLU A 217 -14.12 15.29 -12.38
C GLU A 217 -15.30 14.78 -11.55
N ARG A 218 -16.12 13.94 -12.18
CA ARG A 218 -17.33 13.34 -11.61
C ARG A 218 -17.26 11.82 -11.71
N GLY A 219 -17.79 11.17 -10.70
CA GLY A 219 -17.94 9.72 -10.63
C GLY A 219 -18.80 9.35 -9.44
N THR A 220 -19.34 8.15 -9.48
CA THR A 220 -20.11 7.53 -8.39
C THR A 220 -19.81 6.03 -8.34
N TRP A 221 -18.56 5.67 -8.62
CA TRP A 221 -18.14 4.28 -8.73
C TRP A 221 -16.82 4.03 -8.02
N ALA A 222 -16.61 2.78 -7.61
CA ALA A 222 -15.34 2.31 -7.06
C ALA A 222 -15.07 0.89 -7.53
N ALA A 223 -13.80 0.52 -7.68
CA ALA A 223 -13.42 -0.85 -8.04
C ALA A 223 -12.08 -1.25 -7.41
N LYS A 224 -12.01 -2.49 -6.90
CA LYS A 224 -10.77 -3.18 -6.54
C LYS A 224 -10.41 -4.13 -7.67
N LEU A 225 -9.18 -4.06 -8.13
CA LEU A 225 -8.68 -4.86 -9.24
C LEU A 225 -7.20 -5.21 -9.03
N PHE A 226 -6.77 -6.30 -9.66
CA PHE A 226 -5.40 -6.81 -9.58
C PHE A 226 -4.83 -7.09 -10.97
N GLY A 227 -3.54 -6.83 -11.15
CA GLY A 227 -2.80 -7.21 -12.34
C GLY A 227 -1.34 -7.52 -12.03
N ASP A 228 -0.63 -8.09 -13.01
CA ASP A 228 0.81 -8.28 -12.90
C ASP A 228 1.55 -7.00 -13.32
N VAL A 229 2.50 -6.54 -12.51
CA VAL A 229 3.27 -5.30 -12.79
C VAL A 229 4.07 -5.37 -14.09
N GLY A 230 4.31 -6.59 -14.58
CA GLY A 230 5.03 -6.91 -15.81
C GLY A 230 6.49 -6.44 -15.80
N ALA A 231 7.16 -6.58 -16.94
CA ALA A 231 8.62 -6.36 -17.04
C ALA A 231 9.08 -4.94 -16.68
N ALA A 232 8.20 -3.94 -16.78
CA ALA A 232 8.54 -2.58 -16.38
C ALA A 232 8.65 -2.42 -14.86
N GLY A 233 7.87 -3.15 -14.06
CA GLY A 233 7.86 -3.01 -12.59
C GLY A 233 7.55 -1.59 -12.09
N ARG A 234 6.78 -0.81 -12.86
CA ARG A 234 6.56 0.63 -12.62
C ARG A 234 5.08 0.95 -12.47
N MET A 235 4.77 1.79 -11.50
CA MET A 235 3.44 2.40 -11.32
C MET A 235 3.62 3.91 -11.16
N ILE A 236 2.93 4.70 -11.99
CA ILE A 236 3.23 6.12 -12.15
C ILE A 236 1.96 6.95 -11.94
N LEU A 237 2.04 7.96 -11.08
CA LEU A 237 1.02 8.98 -10.88
C LEU A 237 1.54 10.35 -11.29
N THR A 238 0.79 11.10 -12.08
CA THR A 238 1.13 12.48 -12.46
C THR A 238 0.07 13.45 -11.98
N ASP A 239 0.49 14.49 -11.24
CA ASP A 239 -0.38 15.59 -10.83
C ASP A 239 -0.56 16.59 -11.99
N PRO A 240 -1.79 16.83 -12.48
CA PRO A 240 -2.05 17.73 -13.60
C PRO A 240 -1.79 19.21 -13.27
N ARG A 241 -1.67 19.58 -11.99
CA ARG A 241 -1.58 21.00 -11.58
C ARG A 241 -0.17 21.46 -11.25
N ARG A 242 0.68 20.55 -10.76
CA ARG A 242 2.00 20.93 -10.22
C ARG A 242 3.18 20.37 -10.99
N ASN A 243 2.94 19.69 -12.11
CA ASN A 243 3.98 18.98 -12.85
C ASN A 243 4.83 18.17 -11.85
N GLU A 244 4.18 17.43 -10.96
CA GLU A 244 4.85 16.52 -10.04
C GLU A 244 4.43 15.10 -10.40
N ARG A 245 5.39 14.18 -10.38
CA ARG A 245 5.17 12.77 -10.69
C ARG A 245 5.63 11.92 -9.54
N LEU A 246 4.79 11.00 -9.08
CA LEU A 246 5.17 9.94 -8.16
C LEU A 246 5.33 8.64 -8.94
N GLU A 247 6.46 7.98 -8.74
CA GLU A 247 6.78 6.74 -9.43
C GLU A 247 7.21 5.68 -8.42
N MET A 248 6.45 4.59 -8.36
CA MET A 248 6.76 3.40 -7.58
C MET A 248 7.44 2.38 -8.49
N VAL A 249 8.60 1.89 -8.06
CA VAL A 249 9.41 0.94 -8.83
C VAL A 249 9.70 -0.29 -7.99
N VAL A 250 9.38 -1.45 -8.55
CA VAL A 250 9.65 -2.76 -7.95
C VAL A 250 10.42 -3.64 -8.92
N ARG A 251 11.05 -4.67 -8.37
CA ARG A 251 11.54 -5.81 -9.15
C ARG A 251 10.40 -6.80 -9.34
N PRO A 252 9.91 -7.04 -10.57
CA PRO A 252 8.77 -7.92 -10.81
C PRO A 252 8.98 -9.35 -10.28
N GLU A 253 10.22 -9.83 -10.21
CA GLU A 253 10.57 -11.13 -9.64
C GLU A 253 10.45 -11.18 -8.11
N GLU A 254 10.52 -10.03 -7.43
CA GLU A 254 10.34 -9.91 -5.99
C GLU A 254 8.88 -9.54 -5.62
N VAL A 255 8.27 -8.63 -6.39
CA VAL A 255 6.92 -8.07 -6.18
C VAL A 255 6.16 -8.11 -7.52
N PRO A 256 5.47 -9.22 -7.83
CA PRO A 256 4.93 -9.44 -9.18
C PRO A 256 3.56 -8.83 -9.42
N GLN A 257 2.77 -8.57 -8.38
CA GLN A 257 1.40 -8.09 -8.50
C GLN A 257 1.26 -6.61 -8.13
N VAL A 258 0.20 -5.99 -8.63
CA VAL A 258 -0.31 -4.70 -8.15
C VAL A 258 -1.82 -4.80 -7.88
N GLY A 259 -2.22 -4.47 -6.67
CA GLY A 259 -3.61 -4.19 -6.29
C GLY A 259 -3.93 -2.72 -6.53
N ILE A 260 -5.14 -2.44 -7.00
CA ILE A 260 -5.55 -1.08 -7.34
C ILE A 260 -6.98 -0.89 -6.84
N TRP A 261 -7.16 0.08 -5.96
CA TRP A 261 -8.47 0.53 -5.52
C TRP A 261 -8.73 1.93 -6.06
N ILE A 262 -9.58 2.02 -7.09
CA ILE A 262 -10.00 3.32 -7.63
C ILE A 262 -11.33 3.67 -6.96
N ASN A 263 -11.38 4.76 -6.20
CA ASN A 263 -12.63 5.25 -5.64
C ASN A 263 -12.95 6.63 -6.18
N ASN A 264 -13.86 6.68 -7.14
CA ASN A 264 -14.40 7.90 -7.71
C ASN A 264 -15.73 8.24 -7.05
N ARG A 265 -15.75 8.37 -5.72
CA ARG A 265 -16.95 8.63 -4.89
C ARG A 265 -18.03 7.55 -5.03
N GLY A 266 -17.63 6.30 -5.25
CA GLY A 266 -18.57 5.17 -5.31
C GLY A 266 -18.72 4.41 -4.01
N TRP A 267 -17.74 4.52 -3.11
CA TRP A 267 -17.73 3.73 -1.88
C TRP A 267 -17.17 4.50 -0.68
N ALA A 268 -17.70 4.20 0.50
CA ALA A 268 -17.12 4.51 1.80
C ALA A 268 -17.66 3.52 2.83
N PRO A 269 -17.03 3.41 4.01
CA PRO A 269 -17.60 2.71 5.14
C PRO A 269 -19.02 3.19 5.47
N PRO A 270 -19.88 2.32 6.04
CA PRO A 270 -21.23 2.70 6.44
C PRO A 270 -21.29 4.00 7.25
N GLY A 271 -22.24 4.87 6.92
CA GLY A 271 -22.43 6.15 7.60
C GLY A 271 -21.45 7.27 7.20
N ARG A 272 -20.63 7.08 6.16
CA ARG A 272 -19.66 8.06 5.68
C ARG A 272 -19.92 8.49 4.23
N ARG A 273 -19.38 9.66 3.86
CA ARG A 273 -19.40 10.16 2.48
C ARG A 273 -18.38 9.38 1.64
N PRO A 274 -18.78 8.89 0.45
CA PRO A 274 -17.87 8.23 -0.49
C PRO A 274 -16.60 9.02 -0.76
N TYR A 275 -15.46 8.33 -0.74
CA TYR A 275 -14.15 8.96 -0.88
C TYR A 275 -13.77 9.23 -2.32
N TYR A 276 -12.79 10.10 -2.51
CA TYR A 276 -12.11 10.29 -3.79
C TYR A 276 -10.61 10.05 -3.56
N ASN A 277 -10.18 8.81 -3.76
CA ASN A 277 -8.83 8.35 -3.45
C ASN A 277 -8.43 7.15 -4.33
N LEU A 278 -7.14 6.79 -4.25
CA LEU A 278 -6.57 5.65 -4.96
C LEU A 278 -5.72 4.84 -3.99
N ALA A 279 -5.96 3.54 -3.81
CA ALA A 279 -4.91 2.66 -3.33
C ALA A 279 -4.16 2.08 -4.53
N LEU A 280 -2.82 2.15 -4.50
CA LEU A 280 -1.97 1.60 -5.55
C LEU A 280 -0.89 0.76 -4.88
N GLU A 281 -1.06 -0.55 -4.99
CA GLU A 281 -0.57 -1.49 -3.99
C GLU A 281 0.38 -2.52 -4.61
N PRO A 282 1.70 -2.29 -4.62
CA PRO A 282 2.65 -3.35 -4.94
C PRO A 282 2.45 -4.54 -4.00
N ALA A 283 2.33 -5.73 -4.57
CA ALA A 283 1.89 -6.92 -3.84
C ALA A 283 2.66 -8.19 -4.21
N ILE A 284 2.71 -9.10 -3.23
CA ILE A 284 3.13 -10.49 -3.39
C ILE A 284 1.90 -11.34 -3.08
N GLY A 285 1.28 -11.90 -4.12
CA GLY A 285 -0.01 -12.59 -4.06
C GLY A 285 -1.22 -11.67 -4.26
N ALA A 286 -2.32 -12.26 -4.70
CA ALA A 286 -3.62 -11.63 -5.00
C ALA A 286 -4.74 -12.71 -5.06
N PRO A 287 -5.99 -12.43 -4.68
CA PRO A 287 -6.56 -11.14 -4.36
C PRO A 287 -6.35 -10.78 -2.88
N ASP A 288 -7.16 -9.88 -2.33
CA ASP A 288 -6.98 -9.36 -0.98
C ASP A 288 -7.09 -10.46 0.09
N ARG A 289 -7.91 -11.49 -0.12
CA ARG A 289 -8.08 -12.59 0.84
C ARG A 289 -7.06 -13.71 0.63
N LEU A 290 -6.33 -14.06 1.68
CA LEU A 290 -5.34 -15.13 1.64
C LEU A 290 -5.92 -16.51 1.25
N ASP A 291 -7.12 -16.86 1.71
CA ASP A 291 -7.74 -18.15 1.36
C ASP A 291 -8.08 -18.27 -0.13
N GLU A 292 -8.58 -17.21 -0.74
CA GLU A 292 -8.80 -17.12 -2.19
C GLU A 292 -7.48 -17.09 -2.97
N ALA A 293 -6.46 -16.39 -2.45
CA ALA A 293 -5.13 -16.35 -3.06
C ALA A 293 -4.46 -17.74 -3.10
N VAL A 294 -4.72 -18.58 -2.08
CA VAL A 294 -4.27 -19.98 -2.03
C VAL A 294 -5.09 -20.87 -2.96
N ARG A 295 -6.43 -20.82 -2.89
CA ARG A 295 -7.31 -21.81 -3.52
C ARG A 295 -7.70 -21.47 -4.96
N ASP A 296 -8.07 -20.22 -5.19
CA ASP A 296 -8.77 -19.81 -6.41
C ASP A 296 -7.83 -19.14 -7.40
N TRP A 297 -6.83 -18.40 -6.92
CA TRP A 297 -5.87 -17.68 -7.77
C TRP A 297 -4.49 -18.34 -7.83
N GLY A 298 -4.10 -19.11 -6.81
CA GLY A 298 -2.83 -19.82 -6.77
C GLY A 298 -1.60 -18.90 -6.75
N THR A 299 -1.73 -17.69 -6.19
CA THR A 299 -0.68 -16.66 -6.15
C THR A 299 -0.04 -16.52 -4.77
N ALA A 300 -0.69 -17.04 -3.72
CA ALA A 300 -0.16 -17.00 -2.37
C ALA A 300 1.20 -17.70 -2.29
N GLN A 301 2.07 -17.16 -1.46
CA GLN A 301 3.38 -17.72 -1.21
C GLN A 301 3.35 -18.60 0.04
N THR A 302 4.35 -19.48 0.20
CA THR A 302 4.58 -20.22 1.43
C THR A 302 5.86 -19.73 2.08
N LEU A 303 5.87 -19.67 3.42
CA LEU A 303 7.08 -19.41 4.20
C LEU A 303 7.40 -20.62 5.08
N ASP A 304 8.46 -21.35 4.75
CA ASP A 304 8.89 -22.56 5.47
C ASP A 304 9.50 -22.23 6.84
N PRO A 305 9.57 -23.19 7.78
CA PRO A 305 10.19 -22.98 9.09
C PRO A 305 11.61 -22.43 8.99
N GLY A 306 11.87 -21.31 9.66
CA GLY A 306 13.17 -20.62 9.63
C GLY A 306 13.51 -19.93 8.31
N GLN A 307 12.67 -20.05 7.27
CA GLN A 307 12.87 -19.37 6.01
C GLN A 307 12.72 -17.87 6.19
N GLU A 308 13.58 -17.14 5.48
CA GLU A 308 13.54 -15.69 5.37
C GLU A 308 13.34 -15.29 3.91
N ARG A 309 12.52 -14.27 3.68
CA ARG A 309 12.34 -13.65 2.36
C ARG A 309 12.49 -12.14 2.49
N SER A 310 13.09 -11.52 1.47
CA SER A 310 13.30 -10.08 1.39
C SER A 310 12.90 -9.55 0.02
N TRP A 311 12.44 -8.31 -0.02
CA TRP A 311 12.08 -7.59 -1.24
C TRP A 311 12.25 -6.08 -1.04
N GLY A 312 12.12 -5.30 -2.10
CA GLY A 312 12.17 -3.84 -2.01
C GLY A 312 11.22 -3.10 -2.94
N LEU A 313 11.04 -1.82 -2.63
CA LEU A 313 10.23 -0.86 -3.37
C LEU A 313 10.96 0.49 -3.33
N GLU A 314 11.09 1.15 -4.48
CA GLU A 314 11.55 2.54 -4.55
C GLU A 314 10.38 3.45 -4.89
N VAL A 315 10.35 4.64 -4.28
CA VAL A 315 9.32 5.65 -4.51
C VAL A 315 10.00 6.97 -4.81
N TRP A 316 9.89 7.39 -6.06
CA TRP A 316 10.43 8.63 -6.56
C TRP A 316 9.34 9.70 -6.59
N VAL A 317 9.64 10.91 -6.14
CA VAL A 317 8.75 12.07 -6.32
C VAL A 317 9.47 13.13 -7.12
N LEU A 318 9.19 13.18 -8.41
CA LEU A 318 9.93 13.95 -9.40
C LEU A 318 9.18 15.24 -9.75
N GLU A 319 9.93 16.26 -10.15
CA GLU A 319 9.38 17.31 -10.99
C GLU A 319 9.22 16.73 -12.41
N ASP A 320 8.02 16.81 -12.94
CA ASP A 320 7.74 16.50 -14.34
C ASP A 320 8.26 17.68 -15.18
N ASN A 321 9.56 17.64 -15.45
CA ASN A 321 10.14 18.47 -16.49
C ASN A 321 9.60 17.92 -17.81
N ALA A 322 8.43 18.40 -18.22
CA ALA A 322 7.97 18.23 -19.58
C ALA A 322 9.09 18.78 -20.49
N SER A 323 9.93 17.89 -21.02
CA SER A 323 10.78 18.17 -22.16
C SER A 323 9.90 18.78 -23.23
N GLY A 324 10.25 20.00 -23.63
CA GLY A 324 9.60 20.74 -24.71
C GLY A 324 9.66 20.04 -26.06
#